data_AF-A0AAW6C1G4-F1
#
_entry.id   AF-A0AAW6C1G4-F1
#
_cell.length_a   1.000
_cell.length_b   1.000
_cell.length_c   1.000
_cell.angle_alpha   90.00
_cell.angle_beta   90.00
_cell.angle_gamma   90.00
#
_symmetry.space_group_name_H-M   'P 1'
#
loop_
_entity.id
_entity.type
_entity.pdbx_description
1 polymer ?
#
loop_
_entity_poly.entity_id
_entity_poly.type
_entity_poly.pdbx_seq_one_letter_code
_entity_poly.pdbx_strand_id
1 'polypeptide(L)'
;MAKIGLSDGFSLIPEGTHVFKITGVSYKEAFGKLEITMQTQSGAKHIERFSLLKTDGSPNEGALNAFSYFAKTALQDFELTEIDHEDLVGHFIECDIEHDVQPNKNKPDKTITFARLADKRPSDGWDEQAAPSPTQAPKTAPASAQAAPAAPKSKSDLMALLG
;
A
#
# COMPACT_ATOMS: atom_id res chain seq x y z
N MET A 1 -34.64 -18.83 21.69
CA MET A 1 -33.47 -17.94 21.92
C MET A 1 -33.16 -17.25 20.61
N ALA A 2 -33.29 -15.92 20.55
CA ALA A 2 -32.91 -15.14 19.38
C ALA A 2 -31.39 -15.10 19.27
N LYS A 3 -30.84 -15.54 18.13
CA LYS A 3 -29.42 -15.44 17.84
C LYS A 3 -29.18 -14.07 17.22
N ILE A 4 -28.40 -13.23 17.89
CA ILE A 4 -27.93 -11.96 17.32
C ILE A 4 -26.88 -12.34 16.27
N GLY A 5 -27.13 -11.97 15.00
CA GLY A 5 -26.13 -12.07 13.95
C GLY A 5 -25.00 -11.09 14.27
N LEU A 6 -23.85 -11.61 14.68
CA LEU A 6 -22.62 -10.83 14.74
C LEU A 6 -22.30 -10.43 13.29
N SER A 7 -22.07 -9.14 13.03
CA SER A 7 -21.56 -8.72 11.73
C SER A 7 -20.25 -9.46 11.47
N ASP A 8 -20.07 -9.96 10.24
CA ASP A 8 -18.77 -10.35 9.70
C ASP A 8 -17.86 -9.13 9.79
N GLY A 9 -17.22 -8.99 10.95
CA GLY A 9 -16.40 -7.84 11.30
C GLY A 9 -15.29 -7.68 10.29
N PHE A 10 -15.03 -6.43 9.89
CA PHE A 10 -13.86 -6.02 9.12
C PHE A 10 -13.49 -7.00 8.00
N SER A 11 -14.26 -6.98 6.90
CA SER A 11 -13.90 -7.73 5.69
C SER A 11 -12.50 -7.31 5.23
N LEU A 12 -11.53 -8.21 5.38
CA LEU A 12 -10.15 -7.98 4.96
C LEU A 12 -10.13 -7.89 3.44
N ILE A 13 -9.69 -6.75 2.92
CA ILE A 13 -9.56 -6.53 1.48
C ILE A 13 -8.49 -7.51 0.97
N PRO A 14 -8.78 -8.33 -0.05
CA PRO A 14 -7.80 -9.28 -0.57
C PRO A 14 -6.55 -8.53 -1.10
N GLU A 15 -5.42 -9.24 -1.18
CA GLU A 15 -4.24 -8.66 -1.82
C GLU A 15 -4.48 -8.47 -3.31
N GLY A 16 -3.90 -7.40 -3.85
CA GLY A 16 -4.01 -7.04 -5.27
C GLY A 16 -4.42 -5.59 -5.50
N THR A 17 -4.56 -5.22 -6.76
CA THR A 17 -4.86 -3.85 -7.17
C THR A 17 -6.33 -3.53 -6.94
N HIS A 18 -6.63 -2.50 -6.16
CA HIS A 18 -7.99 -2.08 -5.85
C HIS A 18 -8.16 -0.59 -6.06
N VAL A 19 -9.29 -0.22 -6.67
CA VAL A 19 -9.71 1.19 -6.76
C VAL A 19 -10.57 1.54 -5.55
N PHE A 20 -10.11 2.55 -4.82
CA PHE A 20 -10.74 3.11 -3.65
C PHE A 20 -11.39 4.45 -3.99
N LYS A 21 -12.64 4.63 -3.56
CA LYS A 21 -13.30 5.93 -3.52
C LYS A 21 -13.12 6.54 -2.14
N ILE A 22 -12.68 7.79 -2.06
CA ILE A 22 -12.63 8.53 -0.81
C ILE A 22 -14.06 8.96 -0.46
N THR A 23 -14.55 8.49 0.69
CA THR A 23 -15.95 8.70 1.14
C THR A 23 -16.07 9.71 2.27
N GLY A 24 -14.97 9.99 2.97
CA GLY A 24 -14.95 10.98 4.04
C GLY A 24 -13.54 11.23 4.52
N VAL A 25 -13.30 12.44 5.00
CA VAL A 25 -12.03 12.85 5.59
C VAL A 25 -12.32 13.53 6.93
N SER A 26 -11.51 13.25 7.93
CA SER A 26 -11.61 13.87 9.25
C SER A 26 -10.24 14.38 9.67
N TYR A 27 -10.11 15.69 9.80
CA TYR A 27 -8.88 16.31 10.26
C TYR A 27 -9.03 16.85 11.69
N LYS A 28 -8.18 16.36 12.60
CA LYS A 28 -8.06 16.83 13.98
C LYS A 28 -6.81 17.70 14.07
N GLU A 29 -6.96 18.97 13.71
CA GLU A 29 -5.88 19.96 13.66
C GLU A 29 -5.10 20.06 14.98
N ALA A 30 -5.79 20.04 16.13
CA ALA A 30 -5.20 20.10 17.47
C ALA A 30 -4.16 19.00 17.75
N PHE A 31 -4.21 17.88 17.01
CA PHE A 31 -3.26 16.78 17.13
C PHE A 31 -2.54 16.46 15.80
N GLY A 32 -2.81 17.23 14.74
CA GLY A 32 -2.34 16.93 13.38
C GLY A 32 -2.74 15.55 12.89
N LYS A 33 -3.88 15.01 13.35
CA LYS A 33 -4.32 13.65 12.98
C LYS A 33 -5.34 13.74 11.86
N LEU A 34 -5.00 13.17 10.73
CA LEU A 34 -5.88 13.07 9.56
C LEU A 34 -6.34 11.62 9.40
N GLU A 35 -7.64 11.40 9.30
CA GLU A 35 -8.25 10.10 9.01
C GLU A 35 -9.02 10.19 7.70
N ILE A 36 -8.59 9.41 6.70
CA ILE A 36 -9.21 9.34 5.38
C ILE A 36 -9.94 8.01 5.29
N THR A 37 -11.25 8.06 5.11
CA THR A 37 -12.12 6.89 4.94
C THR A 37 -12.36 6.62 3.47
N MET A 38 -11.96 5.45 3.03
CA MET A 38 -12.05 4.98 1.66
C MET A 38 -12.90 3.72 1.55
N GLN A 39 -13.50 3.51 0.39
CA GLN A 39 -14.32 2.33 0.11
C GLN A 39 -14.02 1.76 -1.27
N THR A 40 -13.85 0.45 -1.38
CA THR A 40 -13.73 -0.26 -2.66
C THR A 40 -15.10 -0.41 -3.33
N GLN A 41 -15.12 -0.76 -4.62
CA GLN A 41 -16.36 -1.08 -5.35
C GLN A 41 -17.16 -2.21 -4.69
N SER A 42 -16.49 -3.19 -4.10
CA SER A 42 -17.11 -4.29 -3.36
C SER A 42 -17.70 -3.88 -2.01
N GLY A 43 -17.56 -2.61 -1.62
CA GLY A 43 -18.09 -2.05 -0.39
C GLY A 43 -17.17 -2.19 0.83
N ALA A 44 -15.98 -2.77 0.66
CA ALA A 44 -15.01 -2.90 1.74
C ALA A 44 -14.44 -1.53 2.12
N LYS A 45 -14.40 -1.23 3.41
CA LYS A 45 -13.97 0.07 3.94
C LYS A 45 -12.53 0.00 4.44
N HIS A 46 -11.71 0.95 4.02
CA HIS A 46 -10.36 1.16 4.53
C HIS A 46 -10.25 2.54 5.18
N ILE A 47 -9.51 2.65 6.28
CA ILE A 47 -9.27 3.93 6.95
C ILE A 47 -7.76 4.15 6.99
N GLU A 48 -7.29 5.11 6.21
CA GLU A 48 -5.90 5.54 6.20
C GLU A 48 -5.72 6.67 7.19
N ARG A 49 -4.71 6.57 8.07
CA ARG A 49 -4.47 7.55 9.13
C ARG A 49 -3.09 8.17 8.98
N PHE A 50 -3.02 9.48 8.87
CA PHE A 50 -1.78 10.24 8.83
C PHE A 50 -1.62 11.05 10.12
N SER A 51 -0.41 11.06 10.66
CA SER A 51 -0.04 11.90 11.80
C SER A 51 0.89 13.00 11.30
N LEU A 52 0.31 14.11 10.87
CA LEU A 52 1.01 15.27 10.30
C LEU A 52 1.83 16.04 11.34
N LEU A 53 1.47 15.91 12.62
CA LEU A 53 2.24 16.42 13.74
C LEU A 53 2.83 15.27 14.56
N LYS A 54 4.02 15.49 15.09
CA LYS A 54 4.66 14.61 16.08
C LYS A 54 4.12 14.91 17.48
N THR A 55 4.51 14.08 18.46
CA THR A 55 4.08 14.22 19.86
C THR A 55 4.52 15.55 20.50
N ASP A 56 5.60 16.16 19.99
CA ASP A 56 6.11 17.46 20.43
C ASP A 56 5.42 18.66 19.74
N GLY A 57 4.46 18.41 18.85
CA GLY A 57 3.78 19.43 18.06
C GLY A 57 4.57 19.91 16.83
N SER A 58 5.76 19.35 16.56
CA SER A 58 6.52 19.67 15.34
C SER A 58 5.94 18.96 14.11
N PRO A 59 6.14 19.52 12.90
CA PRO A 59 5.74 18.87 11.66
C PRO A 59 6.40 17.50 11.47
N ASN A 60 5.59 16.51 11.09
CA ASN A 60 6.06 15.20 10.67
C ASN A 60 6.25 15.18 9.15
N GLU A 61 7.43 15.61 8.69
CA GLU A 61 7.75 15.69 7.26
C GLU A 61 7.49 14.37 6.50
N GLY A 62 7.75 13.21 7.12
CA GLY A 62 7.47 11.92 6.48
C GLY A 62 5.98 11.69 6.24
N ALA A 63 5.14 11.97 7.25
CA ALA A 63 3.70 11.84 7.11
C ALA A 63 3.10 12.92 6.22
N LEU A 64 3.64 14.14 6.26
CA LEU A 64 3.27 15.22 5.36
C LEU A 64 3.59 14.85 3.91
N ASN A 65 4.80 14.38 3.61
CA ASN A 65 5.16 13.94 2.27
C ASN A 65 4.28 12.80 1.77
N ALA A 66 3.99 11.81 2.63
CA ALA A 66 3.09 10.70 2.27
C ALA A 66 1.65 11.19 2.02
N PHE A 67 1.14 12.10 2.85
CA PHE A 67 -0.17 12.71 2.67
C PHE A 67 -0.22 13.58 1.41
N SER A 68 0.79 14.43 1.17
CA SER A 68 0.88 15.25 -0.03
C SER A 68 0.90 14.40 -1.28
N TYR A 69 1.69 13.31 -1.31
CA TYR A 69 1.67 12.38 -2.43
C TYR A 69 0.28 11.75 -2.63
N PHE A 70 -0.35 11.31 -1.54
CA PHE A 70 -1.71 10.75 -1.58
C PHE A 70 -2.72 11.77 -2.14
N ALA A 71 -2.72 12.99 -1.63
CA ALA A 71 -3.65 14.04 -2.02
C ALA A 71 -3.48 14.45 -3.48
N LYS A 72 -2.23 14.66 -3.92
CA LYS A 72 -1.88 14.95 -5.32
C LYS A 72 -2.28 13.82 -6.25
N THR A 73 -2.10 12.58 -5.82
CA THR A 73 -2.49 11.39 -6.60
C THR A 73 -4.01 11.30 -6.74
N ALA A 74 -4.75 11.52 -5.65
CA ALA A 74 -6.21 11.48 -5.66
C ALA A 74 -6.83 12.62 -6.49
N LEU A 75 -6.25 13.82 -6.44
CA LEU A 75 -6.69 14.97 -7.23
C LEU A 75 -6.11 15.01 -8.66
N GLN A 76 -5.17 14.10 -8.97
CA GLN A 76 -4.40 14.09 -10.22
C GLN A 76 -3.67 15.43 -10.49
N ASP A 77 -3.35 16.19 -9.43
CA ASP A 77 -2.67 17.48 -9.50
C ASP A 77 -1.39 17.43 -8.67
N PHE A 78 -0.25 17.31 -9.35
CA PHE A 78 1.07 17.27 -8.71
C PHE A 78 1.65 18.66 -8.42
N GLU A 79 1.09 19.71 -9.00
CA GLU A 79 1.53 21.10 -8.76
C GLU A 79 0.87 21.70 -7.51
N LEU A 80 -0.18 21.05 -7.00
CA LEU A 80 -0.89 21.45 -5.80
C LEU A 80 0.04 21.70 -4.60
N THR A 81 -0.11 22.88 -3.98
CA THR A 81 0.64 23.30 -2.79
C THR A 81 -0.22 23.28 -1.53
N GLU A 82 -1.51 23.53 -1.67
CA GLU A 82 -2.50 23.63 -0.59
C GLU A 82 -3.78 22.92 -1.02
N ILE A 83 -4.46 22.27 -0.08
CA ILE A 83 -5.68 21.51 -0.35
C ILE A 83 -6.61 21.61 0.87
N ASP A 84 -7.92 21.72 0.63
CA ASP A 84 -8.87 21.38 1.68
C ASP A 84 -8.96 19.86 1.80
N HIS A 85 -8.90 19.36 3.03
CA HIS A 85 -9.02 17.93 3.28
C HIS A 85 -10.39 17.38 2.84
N GLU A 86 -11.43 18.22 2.76
CA GLU A 86 -12.73 17.85 2.22
C GLU A 86 -12.74 17.68 0.69
N ASP A 87 -11.83 18.35 -0.05
CA ASP A 87 -11.75 18.26 -1.52
C ASP A 87 -11.39 16.84 -1.99
N LEU A 88 -10.74 16.05 -1.13
CA LEU A 88 -10.42 14.65 -1.40
C LEU A 88 -11.68 13.78 -1.49
N VAL A 89 -12.81 14.19 -0.88
CA VAL A 89 -14.03 13.39 -0.88
C VAL A 89 -14.61 13.30 -2.30
N GLY A 90 -14.98 12.09 -2.70
CA GLY A 90 -15.51 11.82 -4.03
C GLY A 90 -14.46 11.45 -5.07
N HIS A 91 -13.17 11.63 -4.78
CA HIS A 91 -12.07 11.26 -5.65
C HIS A 91 -11.71 9.77 -5.52
N PHE A 92 -10.99 9.27 -6.52
CA PHE A 92 -10.61 7.87 -6.63
C PHE A 92 -9.11 7.70 -6.65
N ILE A 93 -8.65 6.60 -6.09
CA ILE A 93 -7.24 6.23 -6.07
C ILE A 93 -7.11 4.72 -6.27
N GLU A 94 -6.20 4.32 -7.14
CA GLU A 94 -5.81 2.92 -7.29
C GLU A 94 -4.66 2.63 -6.32
N CYS A 95 -4.75 1.55 -5.56
CA CYS A 95 -3.70 1.13 -4.65
C CYS A 95 -3.56 -0.40 -4.70
N ASP A 96 -2.34 -0.88 -4.56
CA ASP A 96 -2.06 -2.30 -4.37
C ASP A 96 -2.23 -2.65 -2.87
N ILE A 97 -3.03 -3.65 -2.56
CA ILE A 97 -3.23 -4.13 -1.20
C ILE A 97 -2.23 -5.24 -0.90
N GLU A 98 -1.45 -5.04 0.16
CA GLU A 98 -0.53 -6.02 0.72
C GLU A 98 -0.98 -6.41 2.13
N HIS A 99 -0.92 -7.70 2.47
CA HIS A 99 -1.24 -8.19 3.80
C HIS A 99 -0.01 -8.20 4.69
N ASP A 100 0.01 -7.32 5.68
CA ASP A 100 1.01 -7.37 6.74
C ASP A 100 0.47 -8.15 7.94
N VAL A 101 1.10 -9.29 8.22
CA VAL A 101 0.77 -10.16 9.35
C VAL A 101 1.61 -9.76 10.56
N GLN A 102 1.01 -9.01 11.47
CA GLN A 102 1.68 -8.53 12.67
C GLN A 102 1.22 -9.31 13.92
N PRO A 103 2.10 -9.58 14.91
CA PRO A 103 1.67 -10.11 16.20
C PRO A 103 0.66 -9.17 16.88
N ASN A 104 -0.41 -9.75 17.42
CA ASN A 104 -1.47 -9.01 18.08
C ASN A 104 -0.98 -8.52 19.45
N LYS A 105 -0.86 -7.20 19.61
CA LYS A 105 -0.44 -6.57 20.88
C LYS A 105 -1.38 -6.87 22.06
N ASN A 106 -2.65 -7.18 21.78
CA ASN A 106 -3.66 -7.48 22.80
C ASN A 106 -3.83 -8.99 23.05
N LYS A 107 -3.33 -9.84 22.15
CA LYS A 107 -3.38 -11.31 22.26
C LYS A 107 -2.08 -11.90 21.73
N PRO A 108 -1.04 -12.06 22.56
CA PRO A 108 0.29 -12.45 22.11
C PRO A 108 0.33 -13.79 21.33
N ASP A 109 -0.66 -14.68 21.55
CA ASP A 109 -0.78 -15.96 20.83
C ASP A 109 -1.48 -15.87 19.46
N LYS A 110 -1.85 -14.67 19.00
CA LYS A 110 -2.55 -14.46 17.74
C LYS A 110 -1.84 -13.43 16.88
N THR A 111 -1.94 -13.59 15.57
CA THR A 111 -1.56 -12.57 14.60
C THR A 111 -2.80 -11.78 14.15
N ILE A 112 -2.58 -10.54 13.72
CA ILE A 112 -3.56 -9.72 13.02
C ILE A 112 -3.00 -9.47 11.63
N THR A 113 -3.82 -9.71 10.62
CA THR A 113 -3.49 -9.32 9.25
C THR A 113 -4.07 -7.93 8.98
N PHE A 114 -3.21 -7.00 8.59
CA PHE A 114 -3.59 -5.65 8.17
C PHE A 114 -3.46 -5.54 6.66
N ALA A 115 -4.50 -5.03 6.00
CA ALA A 115 -4.39 -4.58 4.62
C ALA A 115 -3.66 -3.24 4.59
N ARG A 116 -2.47 -3.19 3.98
CA ARG A 116 -1.72 -1.96 3.71
C ARG A 116 -1.90 -1.55 2.26
N LEU A 117 -2.01 -0.24 2.03
CA LEU A 117 -2.07 0.33 0.69
C LEU A 117 -0.65 0.62 0.21
N ALA A 118 -0.09 -0.31 -0.54
CA ALA A 118 1.09 -0.13 -1.37
C ALA A 118 0.75 0.59 -2.68
N ASP A 119 1.79 1.07 -3.37
CA ASP A 119 1.76 1.66 -4.72
C ASP A 119 0.48 2.41 -5.10
N LYS A 120 0.43 3.69 -4.71
CA LYS A 120 -0.75 4.53 -4.96
C LYS A 120 -0.65 5.20 -6.33
N ARG A 121 -1.73 5.14 -7.12
CA ARG A 121 -1.80 5.65 -8.49
C ARG A 121 -3.11 6.42 -8.71
N PRO A 122 -3.09 7.43 -9.59
CA PRO A 122 -4.31 8.16 -9.94
C PRO A 122 -5.31 7.24 -10.63
N SER A 123 -6.61 7.41 -10.35
CA SER A 123 -7.67 6.60 -10.95
C SER A 123 -8.86 7.48 -11.30
N ASP A 124 -9.46 7.23 -12.47
CA ASP A 124 -10.63 7.99 -12.95
C ASP A 124 -11.95 7.46 -12.38
N GLY A 125 -11.93 6.36 -11.62
CA GLY A 125 -13.11 5.80 -10.98
C GLY A 125 -13.20 4.29 -11.05
N TRP A 126 -14.40 3.79 -10.73
CA TRP A 126 -14.72 2.39 -10.98
C TRP A 126 -15.08 2.22 -12.45
N ASP A 127 -14.13 1.71 -13.26
CA ASP A 127 -14.47 1.15 -14.55
C ASP A 127 -15.55 0.08 -14.35
N GLU A 128 -16.57 0.08 -15.22
CA GLU A 128 -17.68 -0.87 -15.18
C GLU A 128 -17.22 -2.34 -15.40
N GLN A 129 -15.92 -2.57 -15.59
CA GLN A 129 -15.37 -3.89 -15.90
C GLN A 129 -13.92 -4.08 -15.44
N ALA A 130 -13.68 -4.19 -14.14
CA ALA A 130 -12.63 -5.07 -13.61
C ALA A 130 -12.75 -5.21 -12.08
N ALA A 131 -13.49 -6.23 -11.62
CA ALA A 131 -13.14 -6.83 -10.34
C ALA A 131 -11.67 -7.32 -10.45
N PRO A 132 -10.80 -7.01 -9.48
CA PRO A 132 -9.41 -7.40 -9.59
C PRO A 132 -9.30 -8.90 -9.67
N SER A 133 -8.65 -9.36 -10.73
CA SER A 133 -8.14 -10.71 -10.77
C SER A 133 -7.05 -10.80 -9.71
N PRO A 134 -7.11 -11.73 -8.76
CA PRO A 134 -6.07 -11.88 -7.76
C PRO A 134 -4.73 -12.10 -8.47
N THR A 135 -3.84 -11.11 -8.38
CA THR A 135 -2.47 -11.25 -8.84
C THR A 135 -1.81 -12.30 -7.95
N GLN A 136 -1.65 -13.51 -8.49
CA GLN A 136 -0.86 -14.54 -7.85
C GLN A 136 0.57 -14.01 -7.75
N ALA A 137 1.03 -13.79 -6.52
CA ALA A 137 2.45 -13.56 -6.25
C ALA A 137 3.28 -14.62 -6.99
N PRO A 138 4.33 -14.26 -7.75
CA PRO A 138 5.20 -15.25 -8.35
C PRO A 138 5.85 -16.03 -7.20
N LYS A 139 5.44 -17.30 -7.05
CA LYS A 139 6.14 -18.27 -6.21
C LYS A 139 7.58 -18.30 -6.68
N THR A 140 8.49 -17.79 -5.85
CA THR A 140 9.91 -18.08 -5.91
C THR A 140 10.09 -19.59 -5.90
N ALA A 141 10.36 -20.17 -7.07
CA ALA A 141 10.77 -21.55 -7.19
C ALA A 141 12.19 -21.71 -6.60
N PRO A 142 12.48 -22.82 -5.90
CA PRO A 142 13.79 -23.06 -5.32
C PRO A 142 14.83 -23.22 -6.44
N ALA A 143 15.98 -22.57 -6.25
CA ALA A 143 17.14 -22.68 -7.14
C ALA A 143 17.60 -24.13 -7.23
N SER A 144 17.24 -24.81 -8.32
CA SER A 144 17.80 -26.08 -8.73
C SER A 144 19.20 -25.85 -9.29
N ALA A 145 20.18 -26.47 -8.65
CA ALA A 145 21.54 -26.61 -9.12
C ALA A 145 21.57 -27.13 -10.57
N GLN A 146 22.25 -26.42 -11.46
CA GLN A 146 22.60 -26.94 -12.77
C GLN A 146 24.12 -26.87 -12.94
N ALA A 147 24.73 -28.04 -12.86
CA ALA A 147 26.10 -28.32 -13.23
C ALA A 147 26.36 -27.90 -14.70
N ALA A 148 27.45 -27.18 -14.92
CA ALA A 148 27.96 -26.88 -16.25
C ALA A 148 28.91 -28.01 -16.70
N PRO A 149 28.74 -28.60 -17.90
CA PRO A 149 29.78 -29.39 -18.54
C PRO A 149 30.75 -28.48 -19.32
N ALA A 150 32.01 -28.89 -19.30
CA ALA A 150 33.19 -28.24 -19.85
C ALA A 150 33.19 -28.07 -21.38
N ALA A 151 33.99 -27.11 -21.89
CA ALA A 151 35.19 -27.30 -22.76
C ALA A 151 35.61 -25.95 -23.44
N PRO A 152 36.73 -25.85 -24.19
CA PRO A 152 38.03 -25.39 -23.67
C PRO A 152 38.62 -24.20 -24.47
N LYS A 153 39.69 -23.55 -23.95
CA LYS A 153 40.94 -23.28 -24.72
C LYS A 153 41.95 -22.41 -23.95
N SER A 154 43.17 -22.93 -23.92
CA SER A 154 44.45 -22.36 -23.51
C SER A 154 44.88 -21.12 -24.29
N LYS A 155 45.62 -20.20 -23.64
CA LYS A 155 46.96 -19.69 -24.05
C LYS A 155 47.41 -18.62 -23.05
N SER A 156 48.10 -19.06 -22.00
CA SER A 156 48.97 -18.22 -21.18
C SER A 156 50.39 -18.61 -21.55
N ASP A 157 51.05 -17.77 -22.34
CA ASP A 157 52.51 -17.63 -22.42
C ASP A 157 52.80 -16.66 -23.57
N LEU A 158 53.43 -15.52 -23.26
CA LEU A 158 54.41 -14.78 -24.07
C LEU A 158 54.47 -13.26 -23.77
N MET A 159 54.52 -12.79 -22.52
CA MET A 159 55.01 -11.42 -22.22
C MET A 159 55.36 -11.21 -20.74
N ALA A 160 56.47 -11.77 -20.29
CA ALA A 160 57.16 -11.37 -19.05
C ALA A 160 58.69 -11.33 -19.28
N LEU A 161 59.10 -10.66 -20.36
CA LEU A 161 60.50 -10.36 -20.72
C LEU A 161 60.77 -8.86 -20.71
N LEU A 162 60.37 -8.12 -19.68
CA LEU A 162 60.94 -6.78 -19.46
C LEU A 162 60.76 -6.34 -18.01
N GLY A 163 61.82 -6.52 -17.20
CA GLY A 163 61.90 -6.02 -15.83
C GLY A 163 62.66 -6.96 -14.92
#